data_AF-A0A3B9IPQ4-F1
#
_entry.id   AF-A0A3B9IPQ4-F1
#
_cell.length_a   1.000
_cell.length_b   1.000
_cell.length_c   1.000
_cell.angle_alpha   90.00
_cell.angle_beta   90.00
_cell.angle_gamma   90.00
#
_symmetry.space_group_name_H-M   'P 1'
#
loop_
_entity.id
_entity.type
_entity.pdbx_description
1 polymer ?
#
loop_
_entity_poly.entity_id
_entity_poly.type
_entity_poly.pdbx_seq_one_letter_code
_entity_poly.pdbx_strand_id
1 'polypeptide(L)'
;MPIFTYKGEDARADIETAFGLARNAQFAAFNALAGVIGVVAEAGGGDPDLPAGWRAVTAAELGLSADRVDAYGNFIGQTSSSPQARILAETAADGSITRLAVAFAGTSDAGDVVDYLDLVDAAYVDEFAYLLEATAGFAADIGLTGADVLVTGYSLGGAAVNNLAERRGELADGFYADADYFGFSSPTIHDDPDVVLNFGAENDVVYRIIGTSDGSVGEGLLEALINEDQSFASSADNIVLFNDFYANPLSPYGPFGILNIAGGWNAHVTGILSEPAVSVIGRSSFYDQITTDSVVVISQLSDLLRGTVWVEDAPRATSDHHGAPAFILGTDQADRLRDGRGGDFLDGFGGDDLVALSTGNDTVAGGAGTDRVEIAGDASDITALRLGDGTVFLYDETGTLGLKELRSVERVDFDGWFQSFDLGADGLDNRSWFGADIAWAGHSEGSGTADTLAGTAGTDRIFGLAGDDVLAGLGSRDLLHGGAGGDRLDGGAGDDALFGAAGDDVLIAGTGNDRLSGGTGSDRFDFSAGIAGVNRITDFNAHADDHDLIVLDADLFASAEAARAAFMRIGGDAVLVTAAGSIILDGVQPGGLTAADFLLA
;
A
#
# COMPACT_ATOMS: atom_id res chain seq x y z
N MET A 1 8.93 6.42 -2.81
CA MET A 1 8.02 7.25 -3.65
C MET A 1 6.62 6.70 -3.47
N PRO A 2 5.57 7.53 -3.51
CA PRO A 2 4.20 7.02 -3.38
C PRO A 2 3.84 6.04 -4.50
N ILE A 3 3.02 5.03 -4.18
CA ILE A 3 2.61 3.88 -5.01
C ILE A 3 2.07 4.25 -6.40
N PHE A 4 1.47 5.43 -6.54
CA PHE A 4 0.90 5.91 -7.81
C PHE A 4 1.75 6.96 -8.50
N THR A 5 3.06 6.96 -8.21
CA THR A 5 4.04 7.72 -8.98
C THR A 5 4.28 7.02 -10.32
N TYR A 6 4.05 7.70 -11.43
CA TYR A 6 4.29 7.19 -12.78
C TYR A 6 5.03 8.23 -13.60
N LYS A 7 6.13 7.82 -14.27
CA LYS A 7 7.04 8.72 -15.00
C LYS A 7 7.53 9.93 -14.17
N GLY A 8 7.63 9.76 -12.85
CA GLY A 8 8.11 10.79 -11.91
C GLY A 8 7.06 11.81 -11.47
N GLU A 9 5.77 11.60 -11.79
CA GLU A 9 4.67 12.48 -11.40
C GLU A 9 3.62 11.72 -10.58
N ASP A 10 2.86 12.44 -9.73
CA ASP A 10 1.70 11.88 -9.03
C ASP A 10 0.57 11.61 -10.05
N ALA A 11 0.37 10.33 -10.38
CA ALA A 11 -0.57 9.89 -11.41
C ALA A 11 -1.88 9.34 -10.82
N ARG A 12 -2.20 9.63 -9.55
CA ARG A 12 -3.45 9.18 -8.90
C ARG A 12 -4.71 9.35 -9.75
N ALA A 13 -4.94 10.57 -10.21
CA ALA A 13 -6.14 10.92 -10.98
C ALA A 13 -6.18 10.21 -12.34
N ASP A 14 -5.02 10.02 -12.96
CA ASP A 14 -4.88 9.33 -14.24
C ASP A 14 -5.13 7.82 -14.09
N ILE A 15 -4.61 7.19 -13.03
CA ILE A 15 -4.82 5.78 -12.72
C ILE A 15 -6.28 5.52 -12.33
N GLU A 16 -6.90 6.38 -11.53
CA GLU A 16 -8.33 6.27 -11.20
C GLU A 16 -9.20 6.40 -12.46
N THR A 17 -8.88 7.36 -13.34
CA THR A 17 -9.53 7.52 -14.64
C THR A 17 -9.34 6.26 -15.49
N ALA A 18 -8.12 5.76 -15.61
CA ALA A 18 -7.80 4.54 -16.36
C ALA A 18 -8.62 3.35 -15.86
N PHE A 19 -8.70 3.16 -14.53
CA PHE A 19 -9.50 2.10 -13.93
C PHE A 19 -10.98 2.24 -14.29
N GLY A 20 -11.54 3.45 -14.22
CA GLY A 20 -12.92 3.73 -14.63
C GLY A 20 -13.20 3.42 -16.10
N LEU A 21 -12.26 3.76 -17.00
CA LEU A 21 -12.35 3.44 -18.43
C LEU A 21 -12.26 1.92 -18.68
N ALA A 22 -11.33 1.22 -18.01
CA ALA A 22 -11.20 -0.23 -18.07
C ALA A 22 -12.45 -0.94 -17.57
N ARG A 23 -12.98 -0.51 -16.41
CA ARG A 23 -14.23 -1.00 -15.82
C ARG A 23 -15.40 -0.83 -16.78
N ASN A 24 -15.50 0.33 -17.44
CA ASN A 24 -16.54 0.62 -18.42
C ASN A 24 -16.47 -0.27 -19.67
N ALA A 25 -15.27 -0.56 -20.19
CA ALA A 25 -15.10 -1.43 -21.36
C ALA A 25 -15.55 -2.88 -21.10
N GLN A 26 -15.51 -3.32 -19.84
CA GLN A 26 -15.59 -4.74 -19.45
C GLN A 26 -16.83 -5.12 -18.64
N PHE A 27 -17.59 -4.15 -18.12
CA PHE A 27 -18.68 -4.41 -17.16
C PHE A 27 -19.76 -5.37 -17.67
N ALA A 28 -20.16 -5.26 -18.94
CA ALA A 28 -21.15 -6.15 -19.54
C ALA A 28 -20.67 -7.62 -19.56
N ALA A 29 -19.37 -7.85 -19.77
CA ALA A 29 -18.75 -9.16 -19.73
C ALA A 29 -18.67 -9.72 -18.30
N PHE A 30 -18.32 -8.89 -17.31
CA PHE A 30 -18.13 -9.32 -15.93
C PHE A 30 -19.42 -9.55 -15.15
N ASN A 31 -20.50 -8.84 -15.47
CA ASN A 31 -21.81 -9.11 -14.88
C ASN A 31 -22.30 -10.53 -15.16
N ALA A 32 -21.99 -11.08 -16.34
CA ALA A 32 -22.31 -12.47 -16.65
C ALA A 32 -21.50 -13.44 -15.77
N LEU A 33 -20.21 -13.16 -15.58
CA LEU A 33 -19.30 -13.97 -14.74
C LEU A 33 -19.69 -13.93 -13.25
N ALA A 34 -20.01 -12.74 -12.73
CA ALA A 34 -20.43 -12.55 -11.33
C ALA A 34 -21.62 -13.44 -10.95
N GLY A 35 -22.60 -13.57 -11.85
CA GLY A 35 -23.76 -14.45 -11.69
C GLY A 35 -23.41 -15.94 -11.61
N VAL A 36 -22.33 -16.38 -12.24
CA VAL A 36 -21.85 -17.78 -12.20
C VAL A 36 -21.15 -18.09 -10.88
N ILE A 37 -20.35 -17.16 -10.36
CA ILE A 37 -19.56 -17.36 -9.13
C ILE A 37 -20.32 -16.99 -7.85
N GLY A 38 -21.54 -16.47 -7.96
CA GLY A 38 -22.37 -16.13 -6.81
C GLY A 38 -21.93 -14.85 -6.08
N VAL A 39 -21.11 -14.02 -6.72
CA VAL A 39 -20.80 -12.67 -6.25
C VAL A 39 -21.96 -11.78 -6.65
N VAL A 40 -22.65 -11.22 -5.66
CA VAL A 40 -23.75 -10.29 -5.89
C VAL A 40 -23.13 -8.90 -5.96
N ALA A 41 -23.13 -8.29 -7.15
CA ALA A 41 -22.88 -6.86 -7.27
C ALA A 41 -23.84 -6.11 -6.35
N GLU A 42 -23.40 -5.03 -5.68
CA GLU A 42 -24.32 -4.19 -4.93
C GLU A 42 -25.54 -3.85 -5.81
N ALA A 43 -26.73 -4.08 -5.27
CA ALA A 43 -27.94 -4.15 -6.06
C ALA A 43 -28.26 -2.78 -6.72
N GLY A 44 -28.14 -2.67 -8.04
CA GLY A 44 -28.89 -1.65 -8.82
C GLY A 44 -28.29 -0.97 -10.06
N GLY A 45 -27.05 -1.22 -10.50
CA GLY A 45 -26.44 -0.43 -11.59
C GLY A 45 -26.61 -1.01 -13.01
N GLY A 46 -26.91 -0.15 -14.00
CA GLY A 46 -26.60 -0.45 -15.41
C GLY A 46 -25.08 -0.45 -15.66
N ASP A 47 -24.64 -0.38 -16.92
CA ASP A 47 -23.21 -0.18 -17.21
C ASP A 47 -22.68 1.03 -16.42
N PRO A 48 -21.50 0.93 -15.78
CA PRO A 48 -20.91 2.01 -15.01
C PRO A 48 -20.71 3.20 -15.95
N ASP A 49 -21.05 4.38 -15.45
CA ASP A 49 -20.84 5.61 -16.18
C ASP A 49 -19.36 5.77 -16.53
N LEU A 50 -19.10 6.37 -17.69
CA LEU A 50 -17.74 6.79 -18.02
C LEU A 50 -17.27 7.85 -17.01
N PRO A 51 -15.96 7.95 -16.74
CA PRO A 51 -15.40 9.05 -15.97
C PRO A 51 -15.86 10.41 -16.50
N ALA A 52 -15.99 11.40 -15.62
CA ALA A 52 -16.48 12.72 -16.00
C ALA A 52 -15.63 13.33 -17.13
N GLY A 53 -16.28 13.88 -18.15
CA GLY A 53 -15.59 14.45 -19.33
C GLY A 53 -15.28 13.43 -20.43
N TRP A 54 -15.46 12.13 -20.20
CA TRP A 54 -15.21 11.09 -21.19
C TRP A 54 -16.46 10.67 -21.96
N ARG A 55 -16.29 10.31 -23.24
CA ARG A 55 -17.33 9.74 -24.10
C ARG A 55 -16.75 8.65 -25.01
N ALA A 56 -17.61 7.78 -25.52
CA ALA A 56 -17.23 6.87 -26.58
C ALA A 56 -16.98 7.60 -27.91
N VAL A 57 -15.94 7.16 -28.62
CA VAL A 57 -15.68 7.53 -30.02
C VAL A 57 -16.36 6.52 -30.92
N THR A 58 -17.15 7.01 -31.87
CA THR A 58 -17.95 6.16 -32.75
C THR A 58 -17.12 5.56 -33.89
N ALA A 59 -17.54 4.41 -34.42
CA ALA A 59 -16.96 3.85 -35.65
C ALA A 59 -16.94 4.88 -36.81
N ALA A 60 -17.97 5.72 -36.92
CA ALA A 60 -18.03 6.74 -37.96
C ALA A 60 -16.97 7.84 -37.79
N GLU A 61 -16.66 8.26 -36.55
CA GLU A 61 -15.56 9.21 -36.28
C GLU A 61 -14.20 8.62 -36.65
N LEU A 62 -14.00 7.32 -36.43
CA LEU A 62 -12.77 6.61 -36.81
C LEU A 62 -12.72 6.19 -38.28
N GLY A 63 -13.75 6.50 -39.08
CA GLY A 63 -13.84 6.06 -40.48
C GLY A 63 -14.02 4.53 -40.65
N LEU A 64 -14.46 3.84 -39.61
CA LEU A 64 -14.71 2.40 -39.57
C LEU A 64 -16.18 2.06 -39.83
N SER A 65 -16.42 0.81 -40.23
CA SER A 65 -17.77 0.30 -40.48
C SER A 65 -18.47 -0.08 -39.16
N ALA A 66 -19.77 0.18 -39.08
CA ALA A 66 -20.57 -0.06 -37.88
C ALA A 66 -20.75 -1.56 -37.53
N ASP A 67 -20.48 -2.47 -38.48
CA ASP A 67 -20.46 -3.92 -38.23
C ASP A 67 -19.24 -4.40 -37.43
N ARG A 68 -18.27 -3.50 -37.19
CA ARG A 68 -17.11 -3.73 -36.32
C ARG A 68 -17.39 -3.39 -34.86
N VAL A 69 -18.61 -2.97 -34.54
CA VAL A 69 -19.02 -2.62 -33.17
C VAL A 69 -20.12 -3.57 -32.73
N ASP A 70 -19.98 -4.16 -31.56
CA ASP A 70 -20.98 -5.06 -30.99
C ASP A 70 -22.18 -4.30 -30.38
N ALA A 71 -23.12 -5.05 -29.79
CA ALA A 71 -24.32 -4.47 -29.19
C ALA A 71 -24.04 -3.61 -27.95
N TYR A 72 -22.85 -3.72 -27.36
CA TYR A 72 -22.43 -3.00 -26.17
C TYR A 72 -21.52 -1.80 -26.52
N GLY A 73 -21.28 -1.54 -27.80
CA GLY A 73 -20.43 -0.43 -28.23
C GLY A 73 -18.92 -0.76 -28.23
N ASN A 74 -18.55 -2.03 -28.08
CA ASN A 74 -17.17 -2.48 -28.18
C ASN A 74 -16.78 -2.74 -29.64
N PHE A 75 -15.61 -2.27 -30.04
CA PHE A 75 -14.98 -2.71 -31.27
C PHE A 75 -14.52 -4.16 -31.12
N ILE A 76 -14.78 -4.98 -32.13
CA ILE A 76 -14.40 -6.39 -32.13
C ILE A 76 -13.09 -6.64 -32.88
N GLY A 77 -12.43 -7.76 -32.58
CA GLY A 77 -11.25 -8.23 -33.29
C GLY A 77 -11.45 -8.38 -34.81
N GLN A 78 -10.34 -8.36 -35.55
CA GLN A 78 -10.37 -8.42 -37.01
C GLN A 78 -10.91 -9.75 -37.56
N THR A 79 -10.56 -10.85 -36.92
CA THR A 79 -10.88 -12.22 -37.32
C THR A 79 -11.87 -12.91 -36.38
N SER A 80 -12.01 -12.41 -35.15
CA SER A 80 -12.91 -12.95 -34.11
C SER A 80 -13.70 -11.85 -33.41
N SER A 81 -14.90 -12.16 -32.93
CA SER A 81 -15.70 -11.25 -32.10
C SER A 81 -15.39 -11.35 -30.60
N SER A 82 -14.50 -12.25 -30.21
CA SER A 82 -14.12 -12.47 -28.81
C SER A 82 -13.23 -11.35 -28.26
N PRO A 83 -12.15 -10.92 -28.96
CA PRO A 83 -11.40 -9.74 -28.55
C PRO A 83 -12.28 -8.49 -28.63
N GLN A 84 -12.30 -7.68 -27.57
CA GLN A 84 -13.08 -6.45 -27.51
C GLN A 84 -12.26 -5.25 -27.00
N ALA A 85 -12.51 -4.06 -27.55
CA ALA A 85 -11.90 -2.82 -27.09
C ALA A 85 -12.85 -1.61 -27.28
N ARG A 86 -12.71 -0.58 -26.46
CA ARG A 86 -13.38 0.72 -26.64
C ARG A 86 -12.35 1.80 -26.96
N ILE A 87 -12.74 2.72 -27.84
CA ILE A 87 -12.03 3.98 -28.04
C ILE A 87 -12.85 5.07 -27.38
N LEU A 88 -12.22 5.77 -26.44
CA LEU A 88 -12.84 6.78 -25.60
C LEU A 88 -12.11 8.11 -25.79
N ALA A 89 -12.80 9.22 -25.59
CA ALA A 89 -12.25 10.55 -25.76
C ALA A 89 -12.62 11.43 -24.56
N GLU A 90 -11.62 12.08 -23.98
CA GLU A 90 -11.82 13.15 -23.03
C GLU A 90 -12.19 14.44 -23.78
N THR A 91 -13.19 15.15 -23.27
CA THR A 91 -13.72 16.37 -23.89
C THR A 91 -13.62 17.57 -22.95
N ALA A 92 -13.03 18.65 -23.45
CA ALA A 92 -13.05 19.93 -22.79
C ALA A 92 -14.46 20.57 -22.82
N ALA A 93 -14.65 21.62 -22.02
CA ALA A 93 -15.93 22.32 -21.90
C ALA A 93 -16.46 22.92 -23.22
N ASP A 94 -15.58 23.17 -24.20
CA ASP A 94 -15.93 23.65 -25.54
C ASP A 94 -16.24 22.52 -26.55
N GLY A 95 -16.12 21.26 -26.12
CA GLY A 95 -16.35 20.06 -26.91
C GLY A 95 -15.14 19.58 -27.72
N SER A 96 -13.98 20.25 -27.62
CA SER A 96 -12.73 19.73 -28.20
C SER A 96 -12.26 18.48 -27.47
N ILE A 97 -11.62 17.56 -28.19
CA ILE A 97 -11.03 16.34 -27.62
C ILE A 97 -9.60 16.67 -27.18
N THR A 98 -9.27 16.36 -25.93
CA THR A 98 -7.96 16.65 -25.32
C THR A 98 -7.10 15.40 -25.16
N ARG A 99 -7.73 14.24 -24.98
CA ARG A 99 -7.05 12.95 -24.79
C ARG A 99 -7.89 11.84 -25.42
N LEU A 100 -7.23 10.78 -25.87
CA LEU A 100 -7.89 9.54 -26.27
C LEU A 100 -7.52 8.41 -25.30
N ALA A 101 -8.38 7.42 -25.21
CA ALA A 101 -8.05 6.18 -24.54
C ALA A 101 -8.39 4.95 -25.39
N VAL A 102 -7.50 3.97 -25.34
CA VAL A 102 -7.71 2.61 -25.84
C VAL A 102 -7.95 1.73 -24.62
N ALA A 103 -9.20 1.34 -24.40
CA ALA A 103 -9.60 0.50 -23.28
C ALA A 103 -9.90 -0.93 -23.77
N PHE A 104 -8.98 -1.86 -23.54
CA PHE A 104 -9.19 -3.27 -23.87
C PHE A 104 -10.12 -3.93 -22.86
N ALA A 105 -11.07 -4.72 -23.36
CA ALA A 105 -11.98 -5.48 -22.53
C ALA A 105 -11.49 -6.93 -22.38
N GLY A 106 -11.50 -7.43 -21.15
CA GLY A 106 -11.28 -8.83 -20.85
C GLY A 106 -12.46 -9.74 -21.25
N THR A 107 -12.28 -11.05 -21.07
CA THR A 107 -13.30 -12.05 -21.42
C THR A 107 -14.42 -12.16 -20.38
N SER A 108 -15.60 -12.58 -20.81
CA SER A 108 -16.71 -12.98 -19.93
C SER A 108 -16.67 -14.47 -19.54
N ASP A 109 -15.75 -15.26 -20.11
CA ASP A 109 -15.75 -16.71 -20.01
C ASP A 109 -14.48 -17.27 -19.36
N ALA A 110 -14.42 -17.21 -18.02
CA ALA A 110 -13.38 -17.87 -17.23
C ALA A 110 -13.54 -19.40 -17.18
N GLY A 111 -14.63 -19.96 -17.75
CA GLY A 111 -14.93 -21.38 -17.73
C GLY A 111 -14.13 -22.20 -18.74
N ASP A 112 -13.62 -21.56 -19.80
CA ASP A 112 -12.73 -22.16 -20.79
C ASP A 112 -11.29 -21.66 -20.64
N VAL A 113 -10.56 -22.28 -19.72
CA VAL A 113 -9.17 -21.91 -19.40
C VAL A 113 -8.21 -22.18 -20.56
N VAL A 114 -8.59 -23.00 -21.55
CA VAL A 114 -7.77 -23.23 -22.75
C VAL A 114 -7.86 -22.02 -23.67
N ASP A 115 -9.10 -21.57 -23.97
CA ASP A 115 -9.32 -20.36 -24.76
C ASP A 115 -8.80 -19.10 -24.03
N TYR A 116 -8.85 -19.09 -22.69
CA TYR A 116 -8.30 -18.01 -21.86
C TYR A 116 -6.79 -17.80 -22.09
N LEU A 117 -6.01 -18.87 -22.17
CA LEU A 117 -4.55 -18.80 -22.32
C LEU A 117 -4.14 -18.45 -23.76
N ASP A 118 -4.91 -18.89 -24.75
CA ASP A 118 -4.70 -18.49 -26.15
C ASP A 118 -4.96 -16.98 -26.36
N LEU A 119 -5.76 -16.34 -25.51
CA LEU A 119 -6.06 -14.89 -25.56
C LEU A 119 -5.00 -14.02 -24.85
N VAL A 120 -4.10 -14.61 -24.07
CA VAL A 120 -3.03 -13.88 -23.40
C VAL A 120 -1.85 -13.59 -24.35
N ASP A 121 -1.70 -14.39 -25.41
CA ASP A 121 -0.64 -14.23 -26.41
C ASP A 121 -0.71 -12.85 -27.10
N ALA A 122 0.43 -12.33 -27.53
CA ALA A 122 0.58 -11.04 -28.21
C ALA A 122 -0.29 -10.92 -29.48
N ALA A 123 -0.73 -12.06 -30.03
CA ALA A 123 -1.71 -12.15 -31.10
C ALA A 123 -3.06 -11.45 -30.79
N TYR A 124 -3.42 -11.29 -29.50
CA TYR A 124 -4.62 -10.56 -29.11
C TYR A 124 -4.59 -9.10 -29.56
N VAL A 125 -3.45 -8.43 -29.45
CA VAL A 125 -3.29 -7.02 -29.87
C VAL A 125 -3.32 -6.90 -31.40
N ASP A 126 -2.85 -7.93 -32.12
CA ASP A 126 -2.87 -7.95 -33.59
C ASP A 126 -4.29 -7.92 -34.16
N GLU A 127 -5.27 -8.49 -33.45
CA GLU A 127 -6.69 -8.41 -33.80
C GLU A 127 -7.21 -6.97 -33.85
N PHE A 128 -6.52 -6.03 -33.18
CA PHE A 128 -6.84 -4.61 -33.13
C PHE A 128 -5.94 -3.72 -33.96
N ALA A 129 -5.02 -4.26 -34.78
CA ALA A 129 -4.14 -3.44 -35.62
C ALA A 129 -4.93 -2.42 -36.46
N TYR A 130 -6.05 -2.84 -37.05
CA TYR A 130 -6.94 -1.97 -37.83
C TYR A 130 -7.56 -0.83 -37.00
N LEU A 131 -7.85 -1.08 -35.72
CA LEU A 131 -8.47 -0.12 -34.81
C LEU A 131 -7.44 0.87 -34.28
N LEU A 132 -6.25 0.37 -33.94
CA LEU A 132 -5.11 1.17 -33.49
C LEU A 132 -4.65 2.12 -34.61
N GLU A 133 -4.53 1.64 -35.85
CA GLU A 133 -4.23 2.51 -37.00
C GLU A 133 -5.29 3.59 -37.22
N ALA A 134 -6.58 3.24 -37.13
CA ALA A 134 -7.67 4.21 -37.29
C ALA A 134 -7.69 5.24 -36.15
N THR A 135 -7.38 4.82 -34.92
CA THR A 135 -7.31 5.70 -33.75
C THR A 135 -6.14 6.66 -33.85
N ALA A 136 -4.95 6.18 -34.24
CA ALA A 136 -3.79 7.03 -34.50
C ALA A 136 -4.05 8.06 -35.61
N GLY A 137 -4.71 7.64 -36.70
CA GLY A 137 -5.13 8.55 -37.77
C GLY A 137 -6.11 9.62 -37.30
N PHE A 138 -7.13 9.21 -36.54
CA PHE A 138 -8.10 10.14 -35.94
C PHE A 138 -7.43 11.13 -35.00
N ALA A 139 -6.53 10.67 -34.12
CA ALA A 139 -5.76 11.51 -33.20
C ALA A 139 -4.95 12.56 -33.96
N ALA A 140 -4.22 12.15 -34.99
CA ALA A 140 -3.42 13.04 -35.82
C ALA A 140 -4.29 14.09 -36.54
N ASP A 141 -5.47 13.71 -37.03
CA ASP A 141 -6.41 14.63 -37.70
C ASP A 141 -6.95 15.72 -36.76
N ILE A 142 -7.04 15.44 -35.46
CA ILE A 142 -7.44 16.41 -34.42
C ILE A 142 -6.26 17.08 -33.69
N GLY A 143 -5.02 16.78 -34.11
CA GLY A 143 -3.81 17.41 -33.59
C GLY A 143 -3.24 16.80 -32.30
N LEU A 144 -3.67 15.59 -31.94
CA LEU A 144 -3.12 14.81 -30.83
C LEU A 144 -1.95 13.93 -31.28
N THR A 145 -1.11 13.56 -30.33
CA THR A 145 0.06 12.69 -30.47
C THR A 145 -0.07 11.46 -29.57
N GLY A 146 0.91 10.54 -29.64
CA GLY A 146 0.96 9.37 -28.77
C GLY A 146 0.92 9.70 -27.28
N ALA A 147 1.56 10.81 -26.88
CA ALA A 147 1.57 11.29 -25.50
C ALA A 147 0.19 11.74 -24.99
N ASP A 148 -0.77 11.96 -25.90
CA ASP A 148 -2.15 12.32 -25.57
C ASP A 148 -3.06 11.07 -25.55
N VAL A 149 -2.47 9.87 -25.43
CA VAL A 149 -3.18 8.59 -25.41
C VAL A 149 -2.92 7.84 -24.12
N LEU A 150 -4.02 7.37 -23.52
CA LEU A 150 -4.02 6.45 -22.39
C LEU A 150 -4.42 5.05 -22.88
N VAL A 151 -3.67 4.03 -22.51
CA VAL A 151 -3.94 2.62 -22.82
C VAL A 151 -4.25 1.90 -21.51
N THR A 152 -5.40 1.23 -21.44
CA THR A 152 -5.82 0.56 -20.20
C THR A 152 -6.69 -0.67 -20.45
N GLY A 153 -6.89 -1.48 -19.42
CA GLY A 153 -7.69 -2.69 -19.45
C GLY A 153 -7.61 -3.47 -18.14
N TYR A 154 -8.58 -4.36 -17.92
CA TYR A 154 -8.66 -5.21 -16.73
C TYR A 154 -8.60 -6.69 -17.12
N SER A 155 -7.96 -7.57 -16.33
CA SER A 155 -7.85 -9.00 -16.65
C SER A 155 -7.10 -9.22 -17.98
N LEU A 156 -7.64 -10.01 -18.92
CA LEU A 156 -7.09 -10.11 -20.29
C LEU A 156 -6.96 -8.76 -21.00
N GLY A 157 -7.80 -7.76 -20.65
CA GLY A 157 -7.61 -6.39 -21.13
C GLY A 157 -6.29 -5.81 -20.62
N GLY A 158 -5.93 -6.07 -19.36
CA GLY A 158 -4.62 -5.73 -18.79
C GLY A 158 -3.46 -6.46 -19.47
N ALA A 159 -3.65 -7.72 -19.88
CA ALA A 159 -2.65 -8.44 -20.69
C ALA A 159 -2.43 -7.73 -22.04
N ALA A 160 -3.51 -7.28 -22.69
CA ALA A 160 -3.43 -6.52 -23.93
C ALA A 160 -2.71 -5.16 -23.75
N VAL A 161 -2.87 -4.49 -22.60
CA VAL A 161 -2.09 -3.29 -22.25
C VAL A 161 -0.60 -3.62 -22.22
N ASN A 162 -0.19 -4.67 -21.51
CA ASN A 162 1.21 -5.09 -21.40
C ASN A 162 1.78 -5.50 -22.76
N ASN A 163 1.03 -6.26 -23.56
CA ASN A 163 1.42 -6.65 -24.90
C ASN A 163 1.60 -5.44 -25.84
N LEU A 164 0.72 -4.42 -25.75
CA LEU A 164 0.87 -3.19 -26.52
C LEU A 164 2.01 -2.31 -25.98
N ALA A 165 2.25 -2.31 -24.67
CA ALA A 165 3.38 -1.61 -24.06
C ALA A 165 4.72 -2.18 -24.54
N GLU A 166 4.86 -3.50 -24.57
CA GLU A 166 6.05 -4.18 -25.11
C GLU A 166 6.28 -3.83 -26.59
N ARG A 167 5.19 -3.78 -27.38
CA ARG A 167 5.22 -3.54 -28.83
C ARG A 167 4.90 -2.10 -29.25
N ARG A 168 4.99 -1.15 -28.33
CA ARG A 168 4.55 0.25 -28.49
C ARG A 168 5.17 0.98 -29.68
N GLY A 169 6.38 0.57 -30.08
CA GLY A 169 7.09 1.11 -31.24
C GLY A 169 6.80 0.43 -32.58
N GLU A 170 6.02 -0.66 -32.60
CA GLU A 170 5.80 -1.50 -33.80
C GLU A 170 4.49 -1.19 -34.53
N LEU A 171 3.44 -0.85 -33.78
CA LEU A 171 2.08 -0.65 -34.31
C LEU A 171 1.83 0.81 -34.66
N ALA A 172 1.02 1.04 -35.70
CA ALA A 172 0.64 2.36 -36.19
C ALA A 172 1.84 3.32 -36.37
N ASP A 173 2.91 2.84 -37.03
CA ASP A 173 4.17 3.58 -37.25
C ASP A 173 4.82 4.13 -35.97
N GLY A 174 4.64 3.45 -34.83
CA GLY A 174 5.19 3.82 -33.54
C GLY A 174 4.43 4.94 -32.82
N PHE A 175 3.20 5.23 -33.25
CA PHE A 175 2.36 6.28 -32.66
C PHE A 175 2.17 6.11 -31.14
N TYR A 176 2.11 4.87 -30.66
CA TYR A 176 1.85 4.57 -29.24
C TYR A 176 3.11 4.57 -28.36
N ALA A 177 4.30 4.85 -28.91
CA ALA A 177 5.56 4.75 -28.17
C ALA A 177 5.61 5.62 -26.89
N ASP A 178 4.92 6.76 -26.91
CA ASP A 178 4.90 7.75 -25.82
C ASP A 178 3.58 7.74 -25.01
N ALA A 179 2.69 6.78 -25.26
CA ALA A 179 1.42 6.68 -24.55
C ALA A 179 1.61 6.34 -23.06
N ASP A 180 0.56 6.55 -22.27
CA ASP A 180 0.50 6.11 -20.87
C ASP A 180 -0.17 4.75 -20.76
N TYR A 181 0.42 3.83 -19.99
CA TYR A 181 -0.03 2.45 -19.89
C TYR A 181 -0.37 2.07 -18.46
N PHE A 182 -1.63 1.70 -18.22
CA PHE A 182 -2.13 1.27 -16.92
C PHE A 182 -2.86 -0.07 -17.05
N GLY A 183 -2.23 -1.16 -16.62
CA GLY A 183 -2.77 -2.51 -16.64
C GLY A 183 -3.38 -2.90 -15.29
N PHE A 184 -4.61 -3.41 -15.29
CA PHE A 184 -5.28 -3.81 -14.04
C PHE A 184 -5.54 -5.31 -13.99
N SER A 185 -5.22 -5.95 -12.85
CA SER A 185 -5.35 -7.40 -12.65
C SER A 185 -4.84 -8.21 -13.86
N SER A 186 -3.72 -7.77 -14.43
CA SER A 186 -3.13 -8.38 -15.62
C SER A 186 -2.52 -9.73 -15.30
N PRO A 187 -2.80 -10.79 -16.08
CA PRO A 187 -2.12 -12.07 -15.92
C PRO A 187 -0.68 -12.07 -16.42
N THR A 188 -0.35 -11.23 -17.41
CA THR A 188 1.01 -11.04 -17.93
C THR A 188 1.56 -9.67 -17.59
N ILE A 189 2.87 -9.61 -17.38
CA ILE A 189 3.57 -8.40 -16.98
C ILE A 189 4.67 -8.07 -18.00
N HIS A 190 4.63 -6.86 -18.55
CA HIS A 190 5.78 -6.24 -19.18
C HIS A 190 6.54 -5.49 -18.09
N ASP A 191 7.66 -6.06 -17.62
CA ASP A 191 8.33 -5.56 -16.42
C ASP A 191 9.26 -4.37 -16.71
N ASP A 192 8.65 -3.20 -16.95
CA ASP A 192 9.34 -1.93 -17.15
C ASP A 192 8.52 -0.80 -16.49
N PRO A 193 8.86 -0.38 -15.26
CA PRO A 193 8.10 0.65 -14.52
C PRO A 193 8.16 2.05 -15.16
N ASP A 194 9.10 2.29 -16.08
CA ASP A 194 9.15 3.55 -16.86
C ASP A 194 8.10 3.56 -17.99
N VAL A 195 7.49 2.41 -18.29
CA VAL A 195 6.58 2.20 -19.43
C VAL A 195 5.16 1.90 -18.98
N VAL A 196 4.97 0.96 -18.07
CA VAL A 196 3.64 0.49 -17.65
C VAL A 196 3.57 0.36 -16.14
N LEU A 197 2.44 0.77 -15.58
CA LEU A 197 2.08 0.46 -14.19
C LEU A 197 1.04 -0.66 -14.19
N ASN A 198 1.35 -1.74 -13.49
CA ASN A 198 0.46 -2.86 -13.26
C ASN A 198 -0.10 -2.80 -11.84
N PHE A 199 -1.41 -2.85 -11.70
CA PHE A 199 -2.05 -2.81 -10.38
C PHE A 199 -3.09 -3.92 -10.25
N GLY A 200 -3.05 -4.64 -9.15
CA GLY A 200 -3.97 -5.74 -8.84
C GLY A 200 -3.82 -6.15 -7.39
N ALA A 201 -4.63 -7.11 -6.97
CA ALA A 201 -4.55 -7.64 -5.62
C ALA A 201 -3.76 -8.96 -5.60
N GLU A 202 -2.95 -9.22 -4.59
CA GLU A 202 -2.22 -10.49 -4.46
C GLU A 202 -3.18 -11.68 -4.34
N ASN A 203 -4.34 -11.46 -3.72
CA ASN A 203 -5.36 -12.47 -3.54
C ASN A 203 -6.28 -12.61 -4.76
N ASP A 204 -6.02 -11.85 -5.83
CA ASP A 204 -6.59 -12.05 -7.17
C ASP A 204 -5.81 -13.12 -7.91
N VAL A 205 -6.45 -14.27 -8.13
CA VAL A 205 -5.82 -15.42 -8.79
C VAL A 205 -5.41 -15.18 -10.25
N VAL A 206 -5.90 -14.12 -10.88
CA VAL A 206 -5.53 -13.78 -12.25
C VAL A 206 -4.29 -12.92 -12.28
N TYR A 207 -4.09 -12.06 -11.29
CA TYR A 207 -3.03 -11.07 -11.31
C TYR A 207 -1.66 -11.75 -11.25
N ARG A 208 -0.74 -11.34 -12.13
CA ARG A 208 0.66 -11.80 -12.22
C ARG A 208 0.87 -13.29 -12.53
N ILE A 209 -0.20 -14.08 -12.68
CA ILE A 209 -0.13 -15.55 -12.70
C ILE A 209 0.73 -16.14 -13.84
N ILE A 210 0.85 -15.48 -14.99
CA ILE A 210 1.68 -15.94 -16.12
C ILE A 210 3.09 -15.32 -16.08
N GLY A 211 3.25 -14.19 -15.39
CA GLY A 211 4.51 -13.44 -15.36
C GLY A 211 4.86 -12.79 -16.70
N THR A 212 6.14 -12.78 -17.05
CA THR A 212 6.65 -12.15 -18.29
C THR A 212 6.49 -13.04 -19.53
N SER A 213 6.27 -12.43 -20.70
CA SER A 213 6.03 -13.07 -22.02
C SER A 213 7.16 -13.99 -22.52
N ASP A 214 8.34 -13.97 -21.89
CA ASP A 214 9.52 -14.79 -22.19
C ASP A 214 9.35 -16.28 -21.84
N GLY A 215 8.40 -16.60 -20.96
CA GLY A 215 8.03 -17.96 -20.60
C GLY A 215 7.24 -18.62 -21.71
N SER A 216 7.71 -19.74 -22.25
CA SER A 216 6.89 -20.49 -23.21
C SER A 216 5.53 -20.80 -22.57
N VAL A 217 4.42 -20.52 -23.28
CA VAL A 217 3.04 -20.77 -22.82
C VAL A 217 2.85 -22.20 -22.26
N GLY A 218 3.72 -23.15 -22.65
CA GLY A 218 3.74 -24.53 -22.12
C GLY A 218 4.38 -24.73 -20.74
N GLU A 219 5.31 -23.88 -20.31
CA GLU A 219 5.87 -23.86 -18.93
C GLU A 219 4.97 -23.00 -18.01
N GLY A 220 4.52 -21.84 -18.49
CA GLY A 220 3.56 -20.98 -17.80
C GLY A 220 2.19 -21.63 -17.55
N LEU A 221 1.81 -22.67 -18.30
CA LEU A 221 0.58 -23.45 -18.05
C LEU A 221 0.63 -24.30 -16.79
N LEU A 222 1.82 -24.80 -16.42
CA LEU A 222 2.00 -25.62 -15.22
C LEU A 222 2.17 -24.73 -13.98
N GLU A 223 2.80 -23.58 -14.16
CA GLU A 223 2.89 -22.50 -13.15
C GLU A 223 1.51 -21.84 -12.95
N ALA A 224 0.73 -21.56 -13.98
CA ALA A 224 -0.65 -21.04 -13.82
C ALA A 224 -1.64 -22.01 -13.15
N LEU A 225 -1.27 -23.29 -12.97
CA LEU A 225 -2.06 -24.24 -12.16
C LEU A 225 -1.79 -24.10 -10.66
N ILE A 226 -0.71 -23.42 -10.27
CA ILE A 226 -0.25 -23.16 -8.91
C ILE A 226 0.15 -21.68 -8.86
N ASN A 227 -0.76 -20.78 -8.48
CA ASN A 227 -0.44 -19.36 -8.44
C ASN A 227 0.61 -19.11 -7.34
N GLU A 228 1.87 -19.02 -7.73
CA GLU A 228 2.95 -18.53 -6.89
C GLU A 228 2.92 -17.00 -6.94
N ASP A 229 2.97 -16.38 -5.78
CA ASP A 229 3.02 -14.92 -5.68
C ASP A 229 4.35 -14.44 -6.25
N GLN A 230 4.30 -13.68 -7.34
CA GLN A 230 5.45 -13.26 -8.12
C GLN A 230 5.59 -11.75 -8.06
N SER A 231 6.77 -11.25 -7.71
CA SER A 231 7.04 -9.81 -7.63
C SER A 231 7.66 -9.24 -8.92
N PHE A 232 7.25 -8.05 -9.32
CA PHE A 232 7.79 -7.34 -10.49
C PHE A 232 7.96 -5.85 -10.20
N ALA A 233 8.98 -5.22 -10.79
CA ALA A 233 9.28 -3.81 -10.54
C ALA A 233 8.17 -2.86 -11.03
N SER A 234 7.38 -3.30 -12.01
CA SER A 234 6.25 -2.57 -12.58
C SER A 234 4.90 -2.86 -11.92
N SER A 235 4.83 -3.72 -10.88
CA SER A 235 3.58 -4.09 -10.22
C SER A 235 3.50 -3.68 -8.75
N ALA A 236 2.29 -3.34 -8.29
CA ALA A 236 1.99 -3.29 -6.87
C ALA A 236 1.73 -4.71 -6.35
N ASP A 237 2.60 -5.21 -5.49
CA ASP A 237 2.68 -6.64 -5.24
C ASP A 237 1.88 -7.11 -4.02
N ASN A 238 1.72 -6.27 -3.00
CA ASN A 238 1.25 -6.64 -1.65
C ASN A 238 -0.10 -6.00 -1.29
N ILE A 239 -1.02 -5.94 -2.26
CA ILE A 239 -2.36 -5.36 -2.08
C ILE A 239 -3.38 -6.46 -1.79
N VAL A 240 -4.08 -6.40 -0.66
CA VAL A 240 -5.10 -7.35 -0.25
C VAL A 240 -6.50 -6.76 -0.33
N LEU A 241 -7.39 -7.42 -1.06
CA LEU A 241 -8.83 -7.13 -0.98
C LEU A 241 -9.48 -7.97 0.14
N PHE A 242 -9.71 -7.35 1.30
CA PHE A 242 -10.26 -8.02 2.48
C PHE A 242 -11.80 -8.09 2.42
N ASN A 243 -12.30 -8.99 1.58
CA ASN A 243 -13.74 -9.25 1.43
C ASN A 243 -14.22 -10.44 2.30
N ASP A 244 -15.53 -10.71 2.30
CA ASP A 244 -16.15 -11.80 3.08
C ASP A 244 -15.52 -13.17 2.81
N PHE A 245 -15.02 -13.39 1.59
CA PHE A 245 -14.38 -14.63 1.20
C PHE A 245 -12.99 -14.73 1.81
N TYR A 246 -12.16 -13.69 1.66
CA TYR A 246 -10.83 -13.63 2.27
C TYR A 246 -10.91 -13.72 3.80
N ALA A 247 -11.88 -13.06 4.43
CA ALA A 247 -12.11 -13.11 5.87
C ALA A 247 -12.33 -14.55 6.40
N ASN A 248 -12.89 -15.46 5.59
CA ASN A 248 -13.13 -16.84 6.02
C ASN A 248 -11.83 -17.64 6.15
N PRO A 249 -11.44 -18.20 7.32
CA PRO A 249 -10.20 -18.95 7.52
C PRO A 249 -10.03 -20.21 6.64
N LEU A 250 -11.11 -20.70 6.03
CA LEU A 250 -11.08 -21.85 5.12
C LEU A 250 -10.89 -21.45 3.64
N SER A 251 -10.76 -20.15 3.38
CA SER A 251 -10.53 -19.57 2.07
C SER A 251 -9.04 -19.56 1.71
N PRO A 252 -8.68 -19.80 0.43
CA PRO A 252 -9.57 -20.28 -0.62
C PRO A 252 -9.97 -21.75 -0.42
N TYR A 253 -11.20 -22.12 -0.80
CA TYR A 253 -11.63 -23.53 -0.73
C TYR A 253 -10.85 -24.36 -1.78
N GLY A 254 -9.75 -24.99 -1.37
CA GLY A 254 -8.85 -25.73 -2.26
C GLY A 254 -7.60 -24.92 -2.62
N PRO A 255 -6.76 -25.40 -3.56
CA PRO A 255 -5.55 -24.69 -3.95
C PRO A 255 -5.87 -23.31 -4.56
N PHE A 256 -5.00 -22.34 -4.34
CA PHE A 256 -5.06 -21.04 -5.00
C PHE A 256 -4.50 -21.19 -6.43
N GLY A 257 -5.35 -20.94 -7.42
CA GLY A 257 -5.01 -21.13 -8.83
C GLY A 257 -6.23 -20.93 -9.73
N ILE A 258 -5.99 -20.64 -11.01
CA ILE A 258 -7.01 -20.17 -11.95
C ILE A 258 -8.16 -21.18 -12.17
N LEU A 259 -7.93 -22.47 -11.91
CA LEU A 259 -8.97 -23.50 -11.97
C LEU A 259 -9.94 -23.48 -10.78
N ASN A 260 -9.59 -22.79 -9.69
CA ASN A 260 -10.45 -22.64 -8.53
C ASN A 260 -11.46 -21.50 -8.75
N ILE A 261 -12.37 -21.68 -9.70
CA ILE A 261 -13.34 -20.65 -10.11
C ILE A 261 -14.16 -20.09 -8.94
N ALA A 262 -14.60 -20.95 -8.02
CA ALA A 262 -15.43 -20.53 -6.89
C ALA A 262 -14.64 -19.86 -5.76
N GLY A 263 -13.31 -20.05 -5.71
CA GLY A 263 -12.47 -19.57 -4.61
C GLY A 263 -11.43 -18.52 -4.99
N GLY A 264 -10.65 -18.74 -6.04
CA GLY A 264 -9.58 -17.82 -6.45
C GLY A 264 -10.07 -16.56 -7.17
N TRP A 265 -11.20 -16.64 -7.89
CA TRP A 265 -11.70 -15.52 -8.71
C TRP A 265 -12.53 -14.50 -7.93
N ASN A 266 -12.73 -14.70 -6.63
CA ASN A 266 -13.57 -13.81 -5.84
C ASN A 266 -12.97 -12.40 -5.75
N ALA A 267 -11.67 -12.27 -5.43
CA ALA A 267 -10.96 -10.99 -5.46
C ALA A 267 -10.94 -10.38 -6.88
N HIS A 268 -10.74 -11.20 -7.91
CA HIS A 268 -10.77 -10.74 -9.31
C HIS A 268 -12.08 -10.05 -9.70
N VAL A 269 -13.23 -10.59 -9.26
CA VAL A 269 -14.54 -10.03 -9.60
C VAL A 269 -14.97 -8.95 -8.63
N THR A 270 -14.63 -9.06 -7.34
CA THR A 270 -14.92 -7.99 -6.38
C THR A 270 -14.12 -6.74 -6.70
N GLY A 271 -12.83 -6.85 -7.03
CA GLY A 271 -11.95 -5.73 -7.35
C GLY A 271 -12.47 -4.80 -8.45
N ILE A 272 -13.20 -5.32 -9.45
CA ILE A 272 -13.84 -4.50 -10.50
C ILE A 272 -15.26 -4.01 -10.16
N LEU A 273 -15.98 -4.70 -9.27
CA LEU A 273 -17.38 -4.39 -8.96
C LEU A 273 -17.57 -3.50 -7.74
N SER A 274 -16.66 -3.54 -6.77
CA SER A 274 -16.70 -2.74 -5.55
C SER A 274 -16.11 -1.34 -5.75
N GLU A 275 -15.93 -0.61 -4.64
CA GLU A 275 -15.13 0.61 -4.61
C GLU A 275 -13.69 0.31 -5.10
N PRO A 276 -13.16 1.09 -6.06
CA PRO A 276 -11.84 0.84 -6.61
C PRO A 276 -10.74 0.97 -5.55
N ALA A 277 -9.88 -0.04 -5.42
CA ALA A 277 -8.72 -0.01 -4.52
C ALA A 277 -7.80 1.20 -4.79
N VAL A 278 -7.63 1.58 -6.06
CA VAL A 278 -6.87 2.78 -6.45
C VAL A 278 -7.45 4.08 -5.84
N SER A 279 -8.77 4.18 -5.73
CA SER A 279 -9.45 5.33 -5.10
C SER A 279 -9.25 5.31 -3.59
N VAL A 280 -9.40 4.14 -2.95
CA VAL A 280 -9.23 4.00 -1.49
C VAL A 280 -7.81 4.36 -1.05
N ILE A 281 -6.81 3.82 -1.73
CA ILE A 281 -5.40 4.15 -1.49
C ILE A 281 -5.14 5.65 -1.75
N GLY A 282 -5.63 6.16 -2.88
CA GLY A 282 -5.38 7.53 -3.31
C GLY A 282 -5.94 8.61 -2.37
N ARG A 283 -6.98 8.28 -1.58
CA ARG A 283 -7.57 9.18 -0.57
C ARG A 283 -7.07 8.97 0.86
N SER A 284 -6.23 7.95 1.12
CA SER A 284 -5.72 7.69 2.47
C SER A 284 -4.93 8.87 3.00
N SER A 285 -5.09 9.13 4.29
CA SER A 285 -4.28 10.10 5.04
C SER A 285 -2.80 9.71 5.10
N PHE A 286 -2.47 8.45 4.79
CA PHE A 286 -1.12 7.91 4.74
C PHE A 286 -0.57 7.75 3.33
N TYR A 287 -1.26 8.26 2.29
CA TYR A 287 -0.90 8.03 0.88
C TYR A 287 0.57 8.31 0.56
N ASP A 288 1.14 9.38 1.11
CA ASP A 288 2.53 9.78 0.82
C ASP A 288 3.56 8.76 1.35
N GLN A 289 3.16 7.88 2.27
CA GLN A 289 3.99 6.82 2.86
C GLN A 289 3.77 5.45 2.20
N ILE A 290 2.68 5.27 1.43
CA ILE A 290 2.39 4.01 0.75
C ILE A 290 3.25 3.93 -0.51
N THR A 291 4.19 3.01 -0.55
CA THR A 291 5.07 2.70 -1.70
C THR A 291 4.54 1.52 -2.51
N THR A 292 5.17 1.23 -3.66
CA THR A 292 4.77 0.14 -4.57
C THR A 292 4.71 -1.23 -3.88
N ASP A 293 5.68 -1.50 -3.01
CA ASP A 293 5.80 -2.78 -2.31
C ASP A 293 5.23 -2.76 -0.89
N SER A 294 4.58 -1.65 -0.49
CA SER A 294 3.90 -1.57 0.81
C SER A 294 2.79 -2.61 0.92
N VAL A 295 2.67 -3.22 2.10
CA VAL A 295 1.53 -4.09 2.44
C VAL A 295 0.30 -3.21 2.65
N VAL A 296 -0.74 -3.39 1.82
CA VAL A 296 -1.98 -2.62 1.93
C VAL A 296 -3.19 -3.55 1.99
N VAL A 297 -3.91 -3.52 3.10
CA VAL A 297 -5.12 -4.30 3.33
C VAL A 297 -6.35 -3.40 3.23
N ILE A 298 -7.21 -3.65 2.25
CA ILE A 298 -8.37 -2.81 1.96
C ILE A 298 -9.66 -3.53 2.36
N SER A 299 -10.44 -2.89 3.25
CA SER A 299 -11.74 -3.39 3.67
C SER A 299 -12.73 -3.45 2.50
N GLN A 300 -13.20 -4.66 2.18
CA GLN A 300 -14.27 -4.91 1.21
C GLN A 300 -15.36 -5.83 1.80
N LEU A 301 -15.50 -5.80 3.13
CA LEU A 301 -16.50 -6.59 3.83
C LEU A 301 -17.91 -6.16 3.46
N SER A 302 -18.84 -7.10 3.42
CA SER A 302 -20.26 -6.78 3.35
C SER A 302 -20.76 -6.17 4.66
N ASP A 303 -21.85 -5.42 4.60
CA ASP A 303 -22.55 -4.88 5.79
C ASP A 303 -22.85 -5.95 6.85
N LEU A 304 -23.02 -7.21 6.43
CA LEU A 304 -23.28 -8.32 7.33
C LEU A 304 -22.07 -8.67 8.21
N LEU A 305 -20.87 -8.64 7.64
CA LEU A 305 -19.65 -9.06 8.35
C LEU A 305 -18.88 -7.89 8.95
N ARG A 306 -18.97 -6.70 8.37
CA ARG A 306 -18.22 -5.50 8.76
C ARG A 306 -18.24 -5.22 10.26
N GLY A 307 -19.43 -5.26 10.89
CA GLY A 307 -19.57 -5.02 12.33
C GLY A 307 -19.08 -6.16 13.24
N THR A 308 -18.58 -7.28 12.71
CA THR A 308 -18.22 -8.47 13.49
C THR A 308 -16.83 -9.04 13.20
N VAL A 309 -16.31 -8.81 12.01
CA VAL A 309 -15.01 -9.30 11.53
C VAL A 309 -13.99 -8.17 11.61
N TRP A 310 -12.77 -8.49 12.03
CA TRP A 310 -11.65 -7.55 12.00
C TRP A 310 -10.98 -7.61 10.63
N VAL A 311 -10.76 -6.45 10.03
CA VAL A 311 -9.87 -6.27 8.88
C VAL A 311 -8.44 -6.19 9.42
N GLU A 312 -7.59 -7.10 8.96
CA GLU A 312 -6.23 -7.30 9.47
C GLU A 312 -5.37 -7.92 8.36
N ASP A 313 -4.05 -7.75 8.43
CA ASP A 313 -3.13 -8.58 7.64
C ASP A 313 -3.17 -10.01 8.21
N ALA A 314 -3.92 -10.89 7.53
CA ALA A 314 -4.26 -12.21 8.04
C ALA A 314 -3.28 -13.28 7.52
N PRO A 315 -2.88 -14.28 8.33
CA PRO A 315 -1.97 -15.33 7.89
C PRO A 315 -2.69 -16.26 6.92
N ARG A 316 -2.56 -15.99 5.61
CA ARG A 316 -3.22 -16.74 4.53
C ARG A 316 -2.22 -17.56 3.72
N ALA A 317 -2.74 -18.49 2.94
CA ALA A 317 -1.92 -19.22 1.96
C ALA A 317 -1.62 -18.38 0.71
N THR A 318 -2.28 -17.22 0.56
CA THR A 318 -2.19 -16.31 -0.58
C THR A 318 -1.44 -15.02 -0.23
N SER A 319 -0.75 -15.01 0.92
CA SER A 319 -0.05 -13.86 1.48
C SER A 319 1.13 -14.38 2.30
N ASP A 320 2.32 -13.79 2.15
CA ASP A 320 3.52 -14.20 2.87
C ASP A 320 4.14 -13.08 3.73
N HIS A 321 3.55 -11.88 3.70
CA HIS A 321 4.00 -10.69 4.43
C HIS A 321 3.41 -10.55 5.85
N HIS A 322 2.67 -11.55 6.33
CA HIS A 322 1.99 -11.49 7.63
C HIS A 322 2.91 -11.05 8.78
N GLY A 323 2.60 -9.89 9.35
CA GLY A 323 3.29 -9.31 10.51
C GLY A 323 4.39 -8.31 10.16
N ALA A 324 4.57 -8.00 8.87
CA ALA A 324 5.21 -6.76 8.44
C ALA A 324 4.32 -5.56 8.79
N PRO A 325 4.89 -4.34 8.89
CA PRO A 325 4.13 -3.10 8.86
C PRO A 325 3.12 -3.05 7.70
N ALA A 326 1.86 -2.76 8.01
CA ALA A 326 0.80 -2.73 7.03
C ALA A 326 -0.03 -1.43 7.08
N PHE A 327 -0.54 -1.02 5.93
CA PHE A 327 -1.58 -0.01 5.79
C PHE A 327 -2.95 -0.69 5.74
N ILE A 328 -3.74 -0.53 6.80
CA ILE A 328 -5.05 -1.16 6.95
C ILE A 328 -6.12 -0.09 6.75
N LEU A 329 -6.79 -0.16 5.61
CA LEU A 329 -7.68 0.89 5.11
C LEU A 329 -9.15 0.44 5.23
N GLY A 330 -9.94 1.19 5.97
CA GLY A 330 -11.38 1.01 6.17
C GLY A 330 -12.23 1.52 5.00
N THR A 331 -13.43 1.98 5.32
CA THR A 331 -14.44 2.52 4.40
C THR A 331 -15.16 3.71 5.05
N ASP A 332 -16.09 4.36 4.36
CA ASP A 332 -16.95 5.39 4.99
C ASP A 332 -18.08 4.79 5.87
N GLN A 333 -17.93 3.55 6.35
CA GLN A 333 -18.85 2.86 7.24
C GLN A 333 -18.11 2.41 8.51
N ALA A 334 -18.87 2.17 9.60
CA ALA A 334 -18.32 1.64 10.84
C ALA A 334 -17.58 0.30 10.64
N ASP A 335 -16.25 0.37 10.69
CA ASP A 335 -15.32 -0.72 10.46
C ASP A 335 -14.70 -1.24 11.77
N ARG A 336 -14.11 -2.43 11.67
CA ARG A 336 -13.28 -2.99 12.74
C ARG A 336 -11.90 -3.28 12.17
N LEU A 337 -10.89 -2.52 12.58
CA LEU A 337 -9.53 -2.63 12.06
C LEU A 337 -8.60 -3.17 13.16
N ARG A 338 -7.64 -4.03 12.83
CA ARG A 338 -6.67 -4.54 13.80
C ARG A 338 -5.26 -4.54 13.23
N ASP A 339 -4.34 -4.06 14.04
CA ASP A 339 -2.89 -4.10 13.78
C ASP A 339 -2.32 -5.53 13.70
N GLY A 340 -1.09 -5.60 13.18
CA GLY A 340 -0.20 -6.73 13.27
C GLY A 340 0.61 -6.68 14.58
N ARG A 341 1.93 -6.88 14.48
CA ARG A 341 2.87 -6.66 15.61
C ARG A 341 3.95 -5.64 15.27
N GLY A 342 3.92 -5.13 14.04
CA GLY A 342 4.86 -4.15 13.50
C GLY A 342 4.34 -2.74 13.76
N GLY A 343 4.95 -1.72 13.15
CA GLY A 343 4.37 -0.38 13.16
C GLY A 343 3.31 -0.26 12.08
N ASP A 344 2.02 -0.33 12.45
CA ASP A 344 0.92 -0.37 11.49
C ASP A 344 0.23 0.99 11.31
N PHE A 345 -0.34 1.22 10.14
CA PHE A 345 -1.08 2.43 9.78
C PHE A 345 -2.56 2.08 9.56
N LEU A 346 -3.46 2.62 10.37
CA LEU A 346 -4.88 2.25 10.34
C LEU A 346 -5.73 3.48 10.00
N ASP A 347 -6.38 3.47 8.85
CA ASP A 347 -7.21 4.58 8.35
C ASP A 347 -8.68 4.18 8.35
N GLY A 348 -9.47 4.75 9.26
CA GLY A 348 -10.91 4.49 9.39
C GLY A 348 -11.74 5.16 8.31
N PHE A 349 -11.26 6.26 7.73
CA PHE A 349 -12.01 7.19 6.87
C PHE A 349 -13.24 7.81 7.54
N GLY A 350 -14.36 7.09 7.63
CA GLY A 350 -15.59 7.62 8.20
C GLY A 350 -16.51 6.52 8.69
N GLY A 351 -17.43 6.85 9.58
CA GLY A 351 -18.16 5.84 10.36
C GLY A 351 -17.70 5.87 11.81
N ASP A 352 -18.33 5.05 12.65
CA ASP A 352 -17.93 4.92 14.05
C ASP A 352 -17.03 3.69 14.17
N ASP A 353 -15.72 3.89 14.06
CA ASP A 353 -14.77 2.80 13.88
C ASP A 353 -14.24 2.23 15.21
N LEU A 354 -13.94 0.93 15.18
CA LEU A 354 -13.27 0.23 16.27
C LEU A 354 -11.92 -0.29 15.81
N VAL A 355 -10.85 0.25 16.38
CA VAL A 355 -9.48 -0.15 16.08
C VAL A 355 -8.92 -0.94 17.27
N ALA A 356 -8.28 -2.08 17.02
CA ALA A 356 -7.55 -2.83 18.04
C ALA A 356 -6.05 -2.75 17.76
N LEU A 357 -5.29 -2.36 18.79
CA LEU A 357 -3.85 -2.21 18.76
C LEU A 357 -3.18 -3.14 19.78
N SER A 358 -2.02 -3.65 19.40
CA SER A 358 -1.21 -4.58 20.15
C SER A 358 0.19 -3.99 20.38
N THR A 359 1.24 -4.63 19.89
CA THR A 359 2.64 -4.18 20.00
C THR A 359 3.08 -3.51 18.71
N GLY A 360 4.00 -2.55 18.80
CA GLY A 360 4.54 -1.84 17.65
C GLY A 360 4.25 -0.35 17.73
N ASN A 361 4.77 0.41 16.78
CA ASN A 361 4.54 1.86 16.73
C ASN A 361 3.44 2.15 15.72
N ASP A 362 2.20 2.26 16.22
CA ASP A 362 1.02 2.34 15.35
C ASP A 362 0.54 3.76 15.20
N THR A 363 0.09 4.08 13.99
CA THR A 363 -0.58 5.34 13.67
C THR A 363 -2.03 5.08 13.28
N VAL A 364 -2.97 5.71 13.97
CA VAL A 364 -4.41 5.59 13.70
C VAL A 364 -4.98 6.93 13.26
N ALA A 365 -5.64 6.94 12.12
CA ALA A 365 -6.52 8.01 11.69
C ALA A 365 -7.97 7.52 11.79
N GLY A 366 -8.69 7.91 12.85
CA GLY A 366 -10.11 7.52 13.03
C GLY A 366 -11.01 8.13 11.97
N GLY A 367 -10.70 9.34 11.51
CA GLY A 367 -11.43 10.00 10.44
C GLY A 367 -12.72 10.67 10.94
N ALA A 368 -13.83 10.42 10.27
CA ALA A 368 -15.10 11.09 10.52
C ALA A 368 -16.11 10.18 11.24
N GLY A 369 -16.28 10.38 12.54
CA GLY A 369 -17.36 9.74 13.30
C GLY A 369 -17.11 9.80 14.79
N THR A 370 -17.36 8.71 15.50
CA THR A 370 -16.93 8.52 16.88
C THR A 370 -16.11 7.25 16.98
N ASP A 371 -14.80 7.43 17.03
CA ASP A 371 -13.84 6.36 16.83
C ASP A 371 -13.23 5.92 18.15
N ARG A 372 -12.97 4.61 18.23
CA ARG A 372 -12.57 3.94 19.46
C ARG A 372 -11.38 3.04 19.21
N VAL A 373 -10.37 3.17 20.07
CA VAL A 373 -9.17 2.34 20.02
C VAL A 373 -9.10 1.45 21.27
N GLU A 374 -8.95 0.14 21.07
CA GLU A 374 -8.70 -0.86 22.11
C GLU A 374 -7.20 -1.20 22.09
N ILE A 375 -6.49 -0.95 23.19
CA ILE A 375 -5.04 -1.13 23.33
C ILE A 375 -4.79 -2.25 24.34
N ALA A 376 -4.00 -3.25 23.97
CA ALA A 376 -3.58 -4.28 24.91
C ALA A 376 -2.78 -3.67 26.09
N GLY A 377 -2.85 -4.27 27.29
CA GLY A 377 -2.09 -3.80 28.45
C GLY A 377 -2.86 -2.87 29.40
N ASP A 378 -2.15 -2.23 30.33
CA ASP A 378 -2.74 -1.47 31.44
C ASP A 378 -2.51 0.04 31.27
N ALA A 379 -3.54 0.86 31.52
CA ALA A 379 -3.44 2.31 31.34
C ALA A 379 -2.47 2.98 32.32
N SER A 380 -2.11 2.32 33.43
CA SER A 380 -1.15 2.84 34.41
C SER A 380 0.31 2.83 33.93
N ASP A 381 0.59 2.08 32.86
CA ASP A 381 1.90 2.03 32.21
C ASP A 381 2.04 3.10 31.10
N ILE A 382 0.97 3.84 30.82
CA ILE A 382 0.90 4.77 29.70
C ILE A 382 1.13 6.21 30.13
N THR A 383 2.04 6.88 29.44
CA THR A 383 2.12 8.34 29.41
C THR A 383 1.31 8.85 28.22
N ALA A 384 0.28 9.64 28.51
CA ALA A 384 -0.59 10.24 27.49
C ALA A 384 -0.19 11.68 27.21
N LEU A 385 -0.03 12.05 25.94
CA LEU A 385 0.29 13.41 25.49
C LEU A 385 -0.73 13.88 24.46
N ARG A 386 -0.90 15.21 24.36
CA ARG A 386 -1.75 15.82 23.34
C ARG A 386 -1.05 17.04 22.75
N LEU A 387 -0.81 16.99 21.45
CA LEU A 387 -0.15 18.05 20.70
C LEU A 387 -1.11 19.21 20.41
N GLY A 388 -0.55 20.34 19.96
CA GLY A 388 -1.29 21.56 19.66
C GLY A 388 -2.32 21.42 18.53
N ASP A 389 -2.10 20.50 17.60
CA ASP A 389 -3.04 20.17 16.51
C ASP A 389 -4.18 19.24 16.95
N GLY A 390 -4.07 18.66 18.14
CA GLY A 390 -5.04 17.73 18.73
C GLY A 390 -4.66 16.26 18.62
N THR A 391 -3.56 15.92 17.93
CA THR A 391 -3.01 14.56 17.86
C THR A 391 -2.64 14.08 19.26
N VAL A 392 -2.96 12.82 19.57
CA VAL A 392 -2.71 12.20 20.87
C VAL A 392 -1.65 11.13 20.73
N PHE A 393 -0.65 11.16 21.61
CA PHE A 393 0.36 10.12 21.71
C PHE A 393 0.18 9.35 23.01
N LEU A 394 0.20 8.02 22.93
CA LEU A 394 0.19 7.12 24.07
C LEU A 394 1.49 6.33 24.07
N TYR A 395 2.38 6.65 25.00
CA TYR A 395 3.68 6.01 25.13
C TYR A 395 3.67 5.00 26.27
N ASP A 396 3.99 3.74 25.97
CA ASP A 396 4.17 2.71 26.99
C ASP A 396 5.57 2.76 27.61
N GLU A 397 5.63 3.17 28.88
CA GLU A 397 6.87 3.32 29.65
C GLU A 397 7.57 1.97 29.92
N THR A 398 6.85 0.84 29.78
CA THR A 398 7.46 -0.49 29.88
C THR A 398 8.22 -0.87 28.62
N GLY A 399 7.87 -0.27 27.49
CA GLY A 399 8.38 -0.55 26.15
C GLY A 399 8.00 -1.93 25.61
N THR A 400 6.82 -2.42 25.98
CA THR A 400 6.21 -3.66 25.47
C THR A 400 5.28 -3.37 24.29
N LEU A 401 4.50 -2.30 24.37
CA LEU A 401 3.46 -1.94 23.40
C LEU A 401 3.95 -0.98 22.32
N GLY A 402 4.99 -0.19 22.59
CA GLY A 402 5.47 0.84 21.67
C GLY A 402 4.78 2.19 21.87
N LEU A 403 4.83 3.03 20.84
CA LEU A 403 4.20 4.35 20.79
C LEU A 403 2.94 4.29 19.92
N LYS A 404 1.81 4.81 20.40
CA LYS A 404 0.59 4.92 19.60
C LYS A 404 0.30 6.38 19.27
N GLU A 405 0.22 6.70 17.98
CA GLU A 405 -0.19 8.01 17.48
C GLU A 405 -1.66 7.95 17.04
N LEU A 406 -2.51 8.78 17.65
CA LEU A 406 -3.95 8.77 17.45
C LEU A 406 -4.43 10.14 16.93
N ARG A 407 -5.02 10.13 15.73
CA ARG A 407 -5.62 11.29 15.08
C ARG A 407 -7.12 11.06 14.92
N SER A 408 -7.94 12.05 15.28
CA SER A 408 -9.40 11.96 15.23
C SER A 408 -9.95 10.71 15.93
N VAL A 409 -9.52 10.48 17.17
CA VAL A 409 -10.03 9.38 18.01
C VAL A 409 -10.71 9.99 19.23
N GLU A 410 -11.89 9.50 19.58
CA GLU A 410 -12.66 10.00 20.71
C GLU A 410 -12.53 9.14 21.97
N ARG A 411 -12.19 7.85 21.82
CA ARG A 411 -12.11 6.92 22.96
C ARG A 411 -10.93 5.97 22.87
N VAL A 412 -10.33 5.70 24.04
CA VAL A 412 -9.34 4.63 24.22
C VAL A 412 -9.77 3.69 25.33
N ASP A 413 -9.51 2.41 25.14
CA ASP A 413 -9.76 1.36 26.14
C ASP A 413 -8.53 0.49 26.30
N PHE A 414 -8.26 0.09 27.55
CA PHE A 414 -7.18 -0.80 27.92
C PHE A 414 -7.72 -2.08 28.54
N ASP A 415 -6.86 -3.08 28.73
CA ASP A 415 -7.25 -4.34 29.35
C ASP A 415 -7.71 -4.15 30.79
N GLY A 416 -8.73 -4.90 31.17
CA GLY A 416 -9.19 -4.98 32.55
C GLY A 416 -10.44 -4.15 32.86
N TRP A 417 -10.75 -4.08 34.15
CA TRP A 417 -12.00 -3.49 34.61
C TRP A 417 -11.80 -1.99 34.75
N PHE A 418 -12.74 -1.20 34.20
CA PHE A 418 -12.78 0.27 34.36
C PHE A 418 -11.70 1.05 33.61
N GLN A 419 -11.02 0.46 32.63
CA GLN A 419 -9.98 1.14 31.85
C GLN A 419 -10.53 1.64 30.51
N SER A 420 -11.57 2.47 30.58
CA SER A 420 -12.26 3.03 29.41
C SER A 420 -12.27 4.55 29.55
N PHE A 421 -11.74 5.26 28.56
CA PHE A 421 -11.47 6.69 28.67
C PHE A 421 -11.94 7.46 27.44
N ASP A 422 -12.70 8.52 27.65
CA ASP A 422 -12.96 9.49 26.58
C ASP A 422 -11.76 10.48 26.49
N LEU A 423 -11.37 10.87 25.28
CA LEU A 423 -10.30 11.84 25.07
C LEU A 423 -10.81 13.25 25.41
N GLY A 424 -10.48 13.71 26.61
CA GLY A 424 -10.94 14.96 27.18
C GLY A 424 -10.01 16.14 26.92
N ALA A 425 -10.42 17.33 27.38
CA ALA A 425 -9.63 18.54 27.21
C ALA A 425 -8.34 18.54 28.06
N ASP A 426 -8.41 17.96 29.25
CA ASP A 426 -7.32 17.99 30.26
C ASP A 426 -6.62 16.62 30.44
N GLY A 427 -7.14 15.56 29.81
CA GLY A 427 -6.59 14.21 29.89
C GLY A 427 -7.49 13.16 29.26
N LEU A 428 -7.17 11.90 29.54
CA LEU A 428 -8.05 10.75 29.33
C LEU A 428 -9.04 10.68 30.50
N ASP A 429 -10.32 10.97 30.22
CA ASP A 429 -11.39 11.03 31.20
C ASP A 429 -11.98 9.63 31.43
N ASN A 430 -11.79 9.07 32.63
CA ASN A 430 -12.22 7.71 32.91
C ASN A 430 -13.75 7.63 33.00
N ARG A 431 -14.34 6.71 32.22
CA ARG A 431 -15.79 6.52 32.13
C ARG A 431 -16.38 5.77 33.32
N SER A 432 -15.54 5.19 34.17
CA SER A 432 -15.96 4.48 35.37
C SER A 432 -15.98 5.38 36.60
N TRP A 433 -17.01 5.25 37.43
CA TRP A 433 -17.06 5.89 38.75
C TRP A 433 -15.99 5.42 39.75
N PHE A 434 -15.21 4.38 39.42
CA PHE A 434 -14.13 3.86 40.24
C PHE A 434 -12.74 4.09 39.66
N GLY A 435 -12.66 4.54 38.41
CA GLY A 435 -11.39 4.84 37.74
C GLY A 435 -10.91 6.25 38.03
N ALA A 436 -9.64 6.51 37.73
CA ALA A 436 -9.04 7.83 37.80
C ALA A 436 -8.69 8.29 36.38
N ASP A 437 -8.82 9.59 36.13
CA ASP A 437 -8.43 10.22 34.87
C ASP A 437 -6.90 10.24 34.75
N ILE A 438 -6.39 10.22 33.51
CA ILE A 438 -4.96 10.35 33.21
C ILE A 438 -4.74 11.73 32.60
N ALA A 439 -4.03 12.61 33.30
CA ALA A 439 -3.75 13.95 32.80
C ALA A 439 -2.75 13.92 31.63
N TRP A 440 -2.86 14.85 30.69
CA TRP A 440 -1.85 15.04 29.66
C TRP A 440 -0.49 15.36 30.27
N ALA A 441 0.55 14.64 29.85
CA ALA A 441 1.92 14.95 30.20
C ALA A 441 2.39 16.21 29.47
N GLY A 442 3.28 16.97 30.10
CA GLY A 442 3.90 18.13 29.47
C GLY A 442 4.97 17.71 28.45
N HIS A 443 5.03 18.46 27.35
CA HIS A 443 5.99 18.28 26.26
C HIS A 443 6.43 19.64 25.67
N SER A 444 7.45 19.60 24.84
CA SER A 444 7.81 20.67 23.91
C SER A 444 7.50 20.21 22.48
N GLU A 445 6.98 21.10 21.65
CA GLU A 445 6.68 20.81 20.24
C GLU A 445 7.26 21.91 19.32
N GLY A 446 7.63 21.52 18.11
CA GLY A 446 8.08 22.40 17.04
C GLY A 446 6.92 22.99 16.24
N SER A 447 7.12 23.06 14.93
CA SER A 447 6.22 23.69 13.96
C SER A 447 6.18 22.87 12.67
N GLY A 448 5.47 23.33 11.65
CA GLY A 448 5.45 22.65 10.34
C GLY A 448 6.68 22.95 9.46
N THR A 449 7.79 23.37 10.05
CA THR A 449 9.04 23.70 9.36
C THR A 449 10.23 23.32 10.22
N ALA A 450 11.41 23.13 9.60
CA ALA A 450 12.66 22.82 10.29
C ALA A 450 12.93 23.65 11.56
N ASP A 451 12.99 22.95 12.68
CA ASP A 451 13.18 23.45 14.03
C ASP A 451 14.45 22.91 14.69
N THR A 452 14.83 23.53 15.81
CA THR A 452 15.91 23.02 16.66
C THR A 452 15.46 23.09 18.11
N LEU A 453 15.20 21.92 18.69
CA LEU A 453 14.68 21.76 20.03
C LEU A 453 15.72 21.04 20.91
N ALA A 454 15.88 21.52 22.13
CA ALA A 454 16.78 20.91 23.10
C ALA A 454 16.07 20.81 24.45
N GLY A 455 16.18 19.62 25.03
CA GLY A 455 15.73 19.32 26.39
C GLY A 455 16.66 19.92 27.44
N THR A 456 16.66 19.27 28.58
CA THR A 456 17.33 19.69 29.81
C THR A 456 18.17 18.54 30.36
N ALA A 457 18.57 18.59 31.62
CA ALA A 457 19.24 17.45 32.24
C ALA A 457 18.25 16.47 32.91
N GLY A 458 16.95 16.74 32.80
CA GLY A 458 15.87 15.92 33.33
C GLY A 458 15.07 15.25 32.21
N THR A 459 14.07 14.46 32.56
CA THR A 459 13.20 13.80 31.58
C THR A 459 12.39 14.81 30.78
N ASP A 460 12.61 14.81 29.48
CA ASP A 460 11.98 15.67 28.50
C ASP A 460 11.18 14.85 27.47
N ARG A 461 10.16 15.50 26.90
CA ARG A 461 9.33 14.94 25.83
C ARG A 461 9.27 15.98 24.71
N ILE A 462 9.78 15.65 23.54
CA ILE A 462 10.05 16.59 22.47
C ILE A 462 9.49 16.04 21.15
N PHE A 463 8.69 16.86 20.46
CA PHE A 463 8.05 16.52 19.19
C PHE A 463 8.46 17.56 18.13
N GLY A 464 9.07 17.15 17.02
CA GLY A 464 9.48 18.04 15.94
C GLY A 464 8.29 18.57 15.12
N LEU A 465 7.38 17.67 14.78
CA LEU A 465 6.19 17.84 13.94
C LEU A 465 6.49 17.65 12.45
N ALA A 466 6.65 18.70 11.65
CA ALA A 466 6.95 18.54 10.24
C ALA A 466 8.09 19.45 9.80
N GLY A 467 8.83 19.04 8.77
CA GLY A 467 10.08 19.68 8.36
C GLY A 467 11.29 18.95 8.93
N ASP A 468 12.48 19.29 8.42
CA ASP A 468 13.73 18.62 8.81
C ASP A 468 14.25 19.18 10.16
N ASP A 469 13.94 18.49 11.24
CA ASP A 469 14.15 18.95 12.62
C ASP A 469 15.45 18.43 13.25
N VAL A 470 15.95 19.17 14.25
CA VAL A 470 17.06 18.74 15.10
C VAL A 470 16.62 18.71 16.56
N LEU A 471 16.53 17.51 17.13
CA LEU A 471 16.06 17.28 18.50
C LEU A 471 17.20 16.73 19.37
N ALA A 472 17.37 17.28 20.57
CA ALA A 472 18.35 16.80 21.55
C ALA A 472 17.72 16.61 22.93
N GLY A 473 17.70 15.40 23.46
CA GLY A 473 17.19 15.08 24.82
C GLY A 473 18.14 15.56 25.92
N LEU A 474 19.43 15.31 25.69
CA LEU A 474 20.60 15.61 26.54
C LEU A 474 20.80 14.63 27.69
N GLY A 475 19.89 14.51 28.66
CA GLY A 475 20.13 13.53 29.70
C GLY A 475 18.99 13.28 30.67
N SER A 476 19.08 12.17 31.40
CA SER A 476 17.93 11.42 31.92
C SER A 476 17.21 10.68 30.80
N ARG A 477 16.09 10.01 31.11
CA ARG A 477 15.26 9.30 30.12
C ARG A 477 14.41 10.31 29.39
N ASP A 478 14.57 10.40 28.08
CA ASP A 478 13.85 11.31 27.19
C ASP A 478 13.00 10.57 26.15
N LEU A 479 11.93 11.23 25.69
CA LEU A 479 11.10 10.79 24.56
C LEU A 479 11.22 11.82 23.44
N LEU A 480 11.78 11.42 22.29
CA LEU A 480 11.93 12.28 21.11
C LEU A 480 11.16 11.68 19.95
N HIS A 481 10.37 12.51 19.28
CA HIS A 481 9.65 12.16 18.07
C HIS A 481 9.95 13.20 16.98
N GLY A 482 10.53 12.79 15.86
CA GLY A 482 10.85 13.65 14.73
C GLY A 482 9.59 14.19 14.09
N GLY A 483 8.79 13.28 13.52
CA GLY A 483 7.57 13.62 12.81
C GLY A 483 7.76 13.40 11.32
N ALA A 484 7.29 14.32 10.48
CA ALA A 484 7.42 14.21 9.03
C ALA A 484 8.57 15.08 8.52
N GLY A 485 9.59 14.50 7.90
CA GLY A 485 10.79 15.22 7.45
C GLY A 485 12.03 14.36 7.60
N GLY A 486 13.18 14.84 7.14
CA GLY A 486 14.46 14.19 7.44
C GLY A 486 15.03 14.72 8.74
N ASP A 487 14.75 14.05 9.85
CA ASP A 487 15.02 14.52 11.19
C ASP A 487 16.37 14.02 11.75
N ARG A 488 16.88 14.74 12.75
CA ARG A 488 18.06 14.33 13.52
C ARG A 488 17.75 14.33 15.00
N LEU A 489 17.75 13.14 15.60
CA LEU A 489 17.43 12.91 17.01
C LEU A 489 18.69 12.48 17.77
N ASP A 490 19.01 13.16 18.87
CA ASP A 490 20.12 12.80 19.79
C ASP A 490 19.57 12.62 21.22
N GLY A 491 19.51 11.37 21.68
CA GLY A 491 19.03 11.03 23.03
C GLY A 491 19.94 11.60 24.12
N GLY A 492 21.25 11.58 23.90
CA GLY A 492 22.23 12.04 24.87
C GLY A 492 22.53 10.98 25.93
N ALA A 493 22.14 11.19 27.18
CA ALA A 493 22.52 10.33 28.30
C ALA A 493 21.34 9.87 29.14
N GLY A 494 20.87 8.67 28.94
CA GLY A 494 19.81 8.06 29.73
C GLY A 494 19.29 6.81 29.05
N ASP A 495 18.14 6.34 29.49
CA ASP A 495 17.46 5.25 28.76
C ASP A 495 16.40 5.93 27.89
N ASP A 496 16.74 6.26 26.65
CA ASP A 496 15.95 7.15 25.79
C ASP A 496 15.04 6.38 24.82
N ALA A 497 14.00 7.05 24.33
CA ALA A 497 13.12 6.55 23.28
C ALA A 497 13.08 7.54 22.11
N LEU A 498 13.59 7.10 20.96
CA LEU A 498 13.76 7.91 19.75
C LEU A 498 12.89 7.33 18.63
N PHE A 499 11.99 8.15 18.09
CA PHE A 499 11.10 7.80 16.98
C PHE A 499 11.33 8.83 15.85
N GLY A 500 11.87 8.38 14.72
CA GLY A 500 12.06 9.24 13.53
C GLY A 500 10.70 9.63 12.92
N ALA A 501 9.91 8.59 12.63
CA ALA A 501 8.56 8.60 12.06
C ALA A 501 8.54 8.59 10.53
N ALA A 502 8.37 9.72 9.82
CA ALA A 502 8.23 9.69 8.36
C ALA A 502 9.31 10.52 7.68
N GLY A 503 10.21 9.87 6.95
CA GLY A 503 11.30 10.51 6.22
C GLY A 503 12.63 9.78 6.48
N ASP A 504 13.71 10.30 5.89
CA ASP A 504 15.04 9.70 6.08
C ASP A 504 15.72 10.30 7.32
N ASP A 505 15.65 9.60 8.45
CA ASP A 505 16.04 10.13 9.76
C ASP A 505 17.44 9.71 10.21
N VAL A 506 18.02 10.48 11.15
CA VAL A 506 19.28 10.17 11.82
C VAL A 506 19.08 10.08 13.32
N LEU A 507 19.13 8.88 13.87
CA LEU A 507 18.92 8.61 15.29
C LEU A 507 20.25 8.28 15.98
N ILE A 508 20.61 9.07 16.98
CA ILE A 508 21.78 8.90 17.84
C ILE A 508 21.29 8.50 19.23
N ALA A 509 21.51 7.23 19.59
CA ALA A 509 21.13 6.69 20.88
C ALA A 509 21.77 7.46 22.04
N GLY A 510 23.10 7.66 21.97
CA GLY A 510 23.86 8.21 23.07
C GLY A 510 24.31 7.13 24.06
N THR A 511 24.13 7.36 25.36
CA THR A 511 24.50 6.39 26.40
C THR A 511 23.32 5.95 27.24
N GLY A 512 23.09 4.64 27.29
CA GLY A 512 22.20 3.99 28.23
C GLY A 512 21.44 2.88 27.53
N ASN A 513 20.23 2.56 27.97
CA ASN A 513 19.43 1.53 27.31
C ASN A 513 18.34 2.18 26.46
N ASP A 514 18.65 2.36 25.19
CA ASP A 514 17.86 3.17 24.29
C ASP A 514 16.95 2.31 23.40
N ARG A 515 15.78 2.84 23.08
CA ARG A 515 14.85 2.27 22.10
C ARG A 515 14.76 3.22 20.91
N LEU A 516 14.93 2.67 19.73
CA LEU A 516 15.01 3.44 18.49
C LEU A 516 14.03 2.84 17.48
N SER A 517 13.26 3.69 16.83
CA SER A 517 12.41 3.35 15.69
C SER A 517 12.66 4.39 14.61
N GLY A 518 13.06 3.94 13.43
CA GLY A 518 13.21 4.81 12.29
C GLY A 518 11.86 5.31 11.78
N GLY A 519 10.91 4.39 11.64
CA GLY A 519 9.63 4.62 10.99
C GLY A 519 9.73 4.31 9.50
N THR A 520 9.01 5.05 8.66
CA THR A 520 9.07 4.92 7.19
C THR A 520 10.15 5.80 6.61
N GLY A 521 11.00 5.28 5.74
CA GLY A 521 12.11 5.99 5.12
C GLY A 521 13.42 5.24 5.27
N SER A 522 14.50 5.73 4.64
CA SER A 522 15.82 5.10 4.76
C SER A 522 16.61 5.70 5.92
N ASP A 523 16.56 5.04 7.07
CA ASP A 523 17.02 5.63 8.33
C ASP A 523 18.46 5.31 8.69
N ARG A 524 19.06 6.16 9.53
CA ARG A 524 20.43 6.02 10.01
C ARG A 524 20.47 5.92 11.53
N PHE A 525 20.82 4.74 12.03
CA PHE A 525 21.08 4.49 13.44
C PHE A 525 22.56 4.66 13.75
N ASP A 526 22.93 5.78 14.37
CA ASP A 526 24.32 6.20 14.51
C ASP A 526 24.94 5.86 15.88
N PHE A 527 25.83 4.87 15.87
CA PHE A 527 26.65 4.42 17.00
C PHE A 527 28.15 4.70 16.79
N SER A 528 28.50 5.66 15.93
CA SER A 528 29.91 6.01 15.64
C SER A 528 30.66 6.56 16.87
N ALA A 529 29.94 7.10 17.86
CA ALA A 529 30.52 7.51 19.15
C ALA A 529 30.73 6.36 20.14
N GLY A 530 30.26 5.15 19.80
CA GLY A 530 30.34 3.94 20.61
C GLY A 530 28.98 3.32 20.93
N ILE A 531 28.98 2.02 21.26
CA ILE A 531 27.79 1.25 21.66
C ILE A 531 27.78 1.12 23.18
N ALA A 532 27.17 2.09 23.87
CA ALA A 532 27.00 2.04 25.32
C ALA A 532 25.62 1.46 25.68
N GLY A 533 25.57 0.63 26.74
CA GLY A 533 24.32 0.06 27.24
C GLY A 533 23.60 -0.87 26.25
N VAL A 534 22.30 -1.07 26.41
CA VAL A 534 21.50 -2.00 25.59
C VAL A 534 20.58 -1.21 24.67
N ASN A 535 20.95 -1.13 23.39
CA ASN A 535 20.22 -0.40 22.37
C ASN A 535 19.34 -1.35 21.58
N ARG A 536 18.09 -0.97 21.36
CA ARG A 536 17.09 -1.78 20.66
C ARG A 536 16.48 -1.00 19.52
N ILE A 537 16.67 -1.49 18.29
CA ILE A 537 16.05 -0.96 17.08
C ILE A 537 14.84 -1.84 16.76
N THR A 538 13.66 -1.23 16.69
CA THR A 538 12.38 -1.97 16.65
C THR A 538 11.89 -2.32 15.25
N ASP A 539 12.41 -1.67 14.21
CA ASP A 539 11.86 -1.64 12.85
C ASP A 539 12.93 -1.65 11.74
N PHE A 540 14.14 -2.13 12.04
CA PHE A 540 15.25 -2.11 11.08
C PHE A 540 14.91 -2.85 9.78
N ASN A 541 14.85 -2.12 8.66
CA ASN A 541 14.40 -2.58 7.34
C ASN A 541 13.00 -3.26 7.39
N ALA A 542 12.08 -2.72 8.20
CA ALA A 542 10.76 -3.32 8.39
C ALA A 542 9.75 -2.92 7.30
N HIS A 543 9.83 -1.70 6.77
CA HIS A 543 8.94 -1.26 5.70
C HIS A 543 9.53 -1.55 4.31
N ALA A 544 8.65 -1.62 3.31
CA ALA A 544 9.06 -1.91 1.94
C ALA A 544 9.82 -0.74 1.31
N ASP A 545 10.82 -1.04 0.49
CA ASP A 545 11.76 -0.10 -0.14
C ASP A 545 12.72 0.65 0.80
N ASP A 546 12.59 0.47 2.12
CA ASP A 546 13.47 1.12 3.10
C ASP A 546 14.86 0.45 3.14
N HIS A 547 15.88 1.30 3.31
CA HIS A 547 17.28 0.90 3.33
C HIS A 547 18.03 1.54 4.49
N ASP A 548 17.80 0.97 5.67
CA ASP A 548 18.38 1.45 6.91
C ASP A 548 19.87 1.16 7.01
N LEU A 549 20.55 2.02 7.77
CA LEU A 549 21.98 1.99 7.95
C LEU A 549 22.35 2.03 9.42
N ILE A 550 23.12 1.03 9.87
CA ILE A 550 23.79 1.05 11.16
C ILE A 550 25.19 1.62 10.98
N VAL A 551 25.49 2.69 11.70
CA VAL A 551 26.78 3.36 11.63
C VAL A 551 27.58 3.01 12.85
N LEU A 552 28.81 2.56 12.64
CA LEU A 552 29.69 2.06 13.67
C LEU A 552 31.05 2.76 13.61
N ASP A 553 31.72 2.84 14.75
CA ASP A 553 33.10 3.31 14.85
C ASP A 553 34.01 2.42 13.97
N ALA A 554 34.81 3.04 13.10
CA ALA A 554 35.77 2.35 12.24
C ALA A 554 36.85 1.55 13.01
N ASP A 555 37.08 1.84 14.29
CA ASP A 555 38.00 1.07 15.15
C ASP A 555 37.37 -0.24 15.67
N LEU A 556 36.04 -0.41 15.59
CA LEU A 556 35.34 -1.59 16.11
C LEU A 556 35.46 -2.80 15.16
N PHE A 557 35.44 -2.56 13.85
CA PHE A 557 35.46 -3.61 12.82
C PHE A 557 36.39 -3.27 11.65
N ALA A 558 36.97 -4.29 11.03
CA ALA A 558 37.87 -4.10 9.89
C ALA A 558 37.12 -3.80 8.56
N SER A 559 35.82 -4.10 8.49
CA SER A 559 34.96 -3.87 7.33
C SER A 559 33.47 -4.01 7.71
N ALA A 560 32.58 -3.49 6.86
CA ALA A 560 31.14 -3.68 6.98
C ALA A 560 30.74 -5.17 7.04
N GLU A 561 31.38 -6.01 6.21
CA GLU A 561 31.18 -7.46 6.26
C GLU A 561 31.58 -8.10 7.60
N ALA A 562 32.62 -7.56 8.26
CA ALA A 562 33.00 -8.02 9.59
C ALA A 562 31.98 -7.57 10.66
N ALA A 563 31.39 -6.39 10.52
CA ALA A 563 30.31 -5.91 11.38
C ALA A 563 29.05 -6.79 11.22
N ARG A 564 28.60 -7.00 9.98
CA ARG A 564 27.49 -7.90 9.64
C ARG A 564 27.68 -9.30 10.24
N ALA A 565 28.86 -9.88 10.07
CA ALA A 565 29.18 -11.22 10.58
C ALA A 565 29.27 -11.31 12.12
N ALA A 566 29.34 -10.17 12.82
CA ALA A 566 29.37 -10.12 14.28
C ALA A 566 27.97 -10.19 14.92
N PHE A 567 26.90 -9.94 14.15
CA PHE A 567 25.53 -10.15 14.61
C PHE A 567 25.24 -11.64 14.76
N MET A 568 24.73 -12.02 15.93
CA MET A 568 24.33 -13.39 16.26
C MET A 568 22.84 -13.47 16.52
N ARG A 569 22.24 -14.61 16.17
CA ARG A 569 20.82 -14.84 16.40
C ARG A 569 20.57 -15.14 17.89
N ILE A 570 19.68 -14.37 18.51
CA ILE A 570 19.15 -14.66 19.84
C ILE A 570 17.63 -14.62 19.77
N GLY A 571 16.98 -15.78 19.86
CA GLY A 571 15.53 -15.86 19.69
C GLY A 571 15.11 -15.45 18.27
N GLY A 572 14.26 -14.43 18.18
CA GLY A 572 13.82 -13.80 16.93
C GLY A 572 14.75 -12.72 16.41
N ASP A 573 15.75 -12.31 17.18
CA ASP A 573 16.46 -11.05 16.97
C ASP A 573 17.89 -11.26 16.47
N ALA A 574 18.42 -10.24 15.77
CA ALA A 574 19.83 -10.13 15.45
C ALA A 574 20.50 -9.25 16.51
N VAL A 575 21.54 -9.78 17.15
CA VAL A 575 22.17 -9.11 18.30
C VAL A 575 23.68 -8.98 18.08
N LEU A 576 24.18 -7.75 18.20
CA LEU A 576 25.60 -7.45 18.34
C LEU A 576 25.94 -7.18 19.80
N VAL A 577 26.96 -7.84 20.33
CA VAL A 577 27.46 -7.62 21.69
C VAL A 577 28.92 -7.17 21.65
N THR A 578 29.21 -6.04 22.29
CA THR A 578 30.56 -5.50 22.48
C THR A 578 30.94 -5.51 23.96
N ALA A 579 32.15 -5.03 24.29
CA ALA A 579 32.55 -4.86 25.68
C ALA A 579 31.81 -3.71 26.41
N ALA A 580 31.27 -2.74 25.66
CA ALA A 580 30.64 -1.54 26.20
C ALA A 580 29.10 -1.60 26.21
N GLY A 581 28.51 -2.46 25.37
CA GLY A 581 27.07 -2.53 25.19
C GLY A 581 26.65 -3.47 24.06
N SER A 582 25.38 -3.40 23.67
CA SER A 582 24.79 -4.20 22.60
C SER A 582 23.85 -3.39 21.70
N ILE A 583 23.69 -3.86 20.47
CA ILE A 583 22.63 -3.47 19.54
C ILE A 583 21.75 -4.72 19.32
N ILE A 584 20.45 -4.56 19.47
CA ILE A 584 19.43 -5.58 19.23
C ILE A 584 18.53 -5.07 18.11
N LEU A 585 18.38 -5.85 17.04
CA LEU A 585 17.43 -5.59 15.97
C LEU A 585 16.26 -6.55 16.15
N ASP A 586 15.10 -6.03 16.53
CA ASP A 586 13.93 -6.83 16.85
C ASP A 586 13.37 -7.50 15.58
N GLY A 587 13.08 -8.80 15.66
CA GLY A 587 12.50 -9.56 14.54
C GLY A 587 13.43 -9.82 13.34
N VAL A 588 14.57 -9.13 13.25
CA VAL A 588 15.52 -9.27 12.15
C VAL A 588 16.36 -10.54 12.32
N GLN A 589 16.47 -11.35 11.25
CA GLN A 589 17.40 -12.48 11.25
C GLN A 589 18.79 -12.03 10.78
N PRO A 590 19.90 -12.47 11.40
CA PRO A 590 21.25 -12.12 10.94
C PRO A 590 21.56 -12.52 9.49
N GLY A 591 20.82 -13.48 8.93
CA GLY A 591 20.93 -13.88 7.53
C GLY A 591 20.27 -12.92 6.54
N GLY A 592 19.36 -12.06 7.01
CA GLY A 592 18.76 -10.99 6.21
C GLY A 592 19.63 -9.73 6.14
N LEU A 593 20.61 -9.60 7.03
CA LEU A 593 21.54 -8.47 7.02
C LEU A 593 22.57 -8.61 5.88
N THR A 594 22.86 -7.50 5.22
CA THR A 594 23.89 -7.38 4.18
C THR A 594 25.04 -6.48 4.63
N ALA A 595 26.11 -6.39 3.83
CA ALA A 595 27.20 -5.46 4.13
C ALA A 595 26.85 -4.00 3.80
N ALA A 596 25.78 -3.76 3.02
CA ALA A 596 25.33 -2.41 2.68
C ALA A 596 24.67 -1.73 3.89
N ASP A 597 24.07 -2.52 4.77
CA ASP A 597 23.41 -2.13 6.03
C ASP A 597 24.38 -1.50 7.06
N PHE A 598 25.69 -1.51 6.79
CA PHE A 598 26.71 -1.04 7.73
C PHE A 598 27.65 -0.02 7.12
N LEU A 599 27.80 1.11 7.81
CA LEU A 599 28.82 2.11 7.53
C LEU A 599 29.81 2.19 8.69
N LEU A 600 31.10 2.14 8.37
CA LEU A 600 32.18 2.39 9.32
C LEU A 600 32.66 3.84 9.17
N ALA A 601 32.53 4.65 10.23
CA ALA A 601 32.79 6.09 10.22
C ALA A 601 33.96 6.50 11.12
#